data_AF-A0A1X0J735-F1
#
_entry.id   AF-A0A1X0J735-F1
#
_cell.length_a   1.000
_cell.length_b   1.000
_cell.length_c   1.000
_cell.angle_alpha   90.00
_cell.angle_beta   90.00
_cell.angle_gamma   90.00
#
_symmetry.space_group_name_H-M   'P 1'
#
loop_
_entity.id
_entity.type
_entity.pdbx_description
1 polymer ?
#
loop_
_entity_poly.entity_id
_entity_poly.type
_entity_poly.pdbx_seq_one_letter_code
_entity_poly.pdbx_strand_id
1 'polypeptide(L)'
;MQHFDIAIIGTGSGNTILDERFSDKKIAICEQGVFGGTCLNVGCIPTKMFVYAAEVAQTVRDAARFGVDAHIDGVRWTDIVSRVFGRIDPLAAGGENYRRSSPNVTVYDSHTRFTGRDGDDYRLRTDAGDEFTASQVVIAAGARAMVPDAIAGCGVDVHTSDTIMRIPELPEHLVIIGGGFVAAEFAHVFSALGSRVTIVIRGAAMLSHCDDTICERYTDIAGKKWEIRSHRNMTGAHMDGSQTVVELDDGSQLHADAVLVATGRKPNGDLMDLHLAGVKLDENGLVAVDDYQRTTARGIFALGDVSSHYQLKHVANHEARVVRHNLLQDWDDTDALMYSDHRFVPSAVFTDPQIACVGLTENEARAAGYKINVKVQDYSDVAYGWAMEDSTGFAKLIVEQDSGKILGAHIMGYQASSLIQPLIQAMSFGLPGQEMARGQYWIHPALPEVIENALLALCGEPPWPPSRRH
;
A
#
# COMPACT_ATOMS: atom_id res chain seq x y z
N MET A 1 -22.59 -21.96 24.99
CA MET A 1 -21.71 -21.19 24.08
C MET A 1 -22.06 -19.72 24.23
N GLN A 2 -21.06 -18.84 24.36
CA GLN A 2 -21.34 -17.40 24.46
C GLN A 2 -21.83 -16.89 23.11
N HIS A 3 -22.88 -16.07 23.11
CA HIS A 3 -23.37 -15.40 21.90
C HIS A 3 -22.95 -13.92 21.91
N PHE A 4 -22.72 -13.40 20.70
CA PHE A 4 -22.38 -12.01 20.38
C PHE A 4 -23.25 -11.52 19.22
N ASP A 5 -23.58 -10.24 19.20
CA ASP A 5 -24.27 -9.64 18.05
C ASP A 5 -23.33 -9.54 16.85
N ILE A 6 -22.07 -9.16 17.10
CA ILE A 6 -21.06 -8.94 16.06
C ILE A 6 -19.73 -9.57 16.47
N ALA A 7 -19.11 -10.33 15.56
CA ALA A 7 -17.71 -10.73 15.65
C ALA A 7 -16.87 -9.98 14.60
N ILE A 8 -15.72 -9.44 15.00
CA ILE A 8 -14.74 -8.81 14.10
C ILE A 8 -13.47 -9.63 14.13
N ILE A 9 -13.04 -10.14 12.98
CA ILE A 9 -11.79 -10.90 12.85
C ILE A 9 -10.72 -9.99 12.23
N GLY A 10 -9.77 -9.55 13.04
CA GLY A 10 -8.66 -8.67 12.67
C GLY A 10 -8.84 -7.21 13.15
N THR A 11 -7.77 -6.65 13.73
CA THR A 11 -7.76 -5.32 14.36
C THR A 11 -7.02 -4.26 13.58
N GLY A 12 -6.75 -4.51 12.30
CA GLY A 12 -6.28 -3.48 11.37
C GLY A 12 -7.33 -2.39 11.16
N SER A 13 -7.88 -2.25 9.95
CA SER A 13 -9.02 -1.34 9.75
C SER A 13 -10.30 -1.81 10.45
N GLY A 14 -10.43 -3.11 10.74
CA GLY A 14 -11.57 -3.68 11.48
C GLY A 14 -11.76 -3.06 12.87
N ASN A 15 -10.69 -2.64 13.54
CA ASN A 15 -10.78 -1.97 14.85
C ASN A 15 -11.49 -0.60 14.79
N THR A 16 -11.69 -0.02 13.60
CA THR A 16 -12.36 1.29 13.41
C THR A 16 -13.87 1.18 13.14
N ILE A 17 -14.40 -0.04 13.10
CA ILE A 17 -15.84 -0.28 12.91
C ILE A 17 -16.64 0.19 14.12
N LEU A 18 -16.15 -0.08 15.33
CA LEU A 18 -16.94 0.22 16.54
C LEU A 18 -16.90 1.70 16.89
N ASP A 19 -18.08 2.32 16.92
CA ASP A 19 -18.38 3.63 17.46
C ASP A 19 -19.61 3.56 18.39
N GLU A 20 -20.12 4.72 18.83
CA GLU A 20 -21.24 4.83 19.77
C GLU A 20 -22.53 4.12 19.32
N ARG A 21 -22.73 3.94 18.01
CA ARG A 21 -23.91 3.27 17.43
C ARG A 21 -23.94 1.76 17.70
N PHE A 22 -22.84 1.19 18.19
CA PHE A 22 -22.72 -0.22 18.56
C PHE A 22 -22.65 -0.43 20.08
N SER A 23 -22.93 0.60 20.88
CA SER A 23 -22.81 0.55 22.35
C SER A 23 -23.79 -0.42 23.03
N ASP A 24 -24.92 -0.72 22.38
CA ASP A 24 -25.92 -1.70 22.81
C ASP A 24 -25.60 -3.13 22.34
N LYS A 25 -24.62 -3.30 21.44
CA LYS A 25 -24.22 -4.59 20.88
C LYS A 25 -23.16 -5.26 21.73
N LYS A 26 -23.27 -6.58 21.90
CA LYS A 26 -22.24 -7.43 22.48
C LYS A 26 -21.30 -7.90 21.39
N ILE A 27 -20.01 -7.57 21.52
CA ILE A 27 -19.05 -7.71 20.43
C ILE A 27 -17.88 -8.63 20.81
N ALA A 28 -17.50 -9.50 19.88
CA ALA A 28 -16.24 -10.22 19.92
C ALA A 28 -15.23 -9.56 18.96
N ILE A 29 -14.01 -9.32 19.41
CA ILE A 29 -12.88 -8.96 18.55
C ILE A 29 -11.85 -10.08 18.63
N CYS A 30 -11.44 -10.62 17.49
CA CYS A 30 -10.42 -11.65 17.40
C CYS A 30 -9.16 -11.08 16.74
N GLU A 31 -8.03 -11.18 17.42
CA GLU A 31 -6.73 -10.75 16.91
C GLU A 31 -5.65 -11.75 17.30
N GLN A 32 -5.00 -12.36 16.33
CA GLN A 32 -3.92 -13.31 16.60
C GLN A 32 -2.55 -12.65 16.78
N GLY A 33 -2.37 -11.44 16.24
CA GLY A 33 -1.12 -10.71 16.23
C GLY A 33 -1.15 -9.48 17.12
N VAL A 34 -0.32 -8.49 16.76
CA VAL A 34 -0.27 -7.22 17.47
C VAL A 34 -1.43 -6.33 17.02
N PHE A 35 -2.14 -5.73 17.98
CA PHE A 35 -3.26 -4.84 17.72
C PHE A 35 -2.90 -3.72 16.74
N GLY A 36 -3.82 -3.39 15.82
CA GLY A 36 -3.62 -2.39 14.76
C GLY A 36 -3.10 -2.98 13.44
N GLY A 37 -2.78 -4.28 13.42
CA GLY A 37 -2.45 -5.03 12.21
C GLY A 37 -1.19 -4.56 11.49
N THR A 38 -1.05 -4.93 10.22
CA THR A 38 0.15 -4.68 9.41
C THR A 38 0.53 -3.20 9.33
N CYS A 39 -0.42 -2.32 9.00
CA CYS A 39 -0.15 -0.91 8.72
C CYS A 39 0.56 -0.19 9.88
N LEU A 40 0.11 -0.42 11.12
CA LEU A 40 0.67 0.23 12.30
C LEU A 40 2.00 -0.41 12.70
N ASN A 41 2.06 -1.74 12.70
CA ASN A 41 3.14 -2.46 13.38
C ASN A 41 4.33 -2.79 12.48
N VAL A 42 4.08 -3.12 11.22
CA VAL A 42 5.10 -3.72 10.33
C VAL A 42 4.96 -3.31 8.85
N GLY A 43 4.30 -2.18 8.58
CA GLY A 43 4.04 -1.71 7.22
C GLY A 43 4.08 -0.21 7.12
N CYS A 44 3.00 0.40 6.62
CA CYS A 44 2.96 1.79 6.18
C CYS A 44 3.60 2.80 7.15
N ILE A 45 3.24 2.77 8.44
CA ILE A 45 3.71 3.76 9.42
C ILE A 45 5.22 3.62 9.68
N PRO A 46 5.72 2.47 10.16
CA PRO A 46 7.15 2.33 10.44
C PRO A 46 7.99 2.54 9.18
N THR A 47 7.60 1.96 8.03
CA THR A 47 8.36 2.15 6.78
C THR A 47 8.49 3.63 6.42
N LYS A 48 7.45 4.44 6.58
CA LYS A 48 7.48 5.88 6.23
C LYS A 48 8.35 6.66 7.20
N MET A 49 8.44 6.24 8.46
CA MET A 49 9.36 6.82 9.43
C MET A 49 10.83 6.49 9.14
N PHE A 50 11.11 5.31 8.56
CA PHE A 50 12.43 4.94 8.05
C PHE A 50 12.77 5.66 6.75
N VAL A 51 11.82 5.76 5.80
CA VAL A 51 11.99 6.53 4.57
C VAL A 51 12.35 7.97 4.89
N TYR A 52 11.68 8.62 5.84
CA TYR A 52 12.04 9.99 6.19
C TYR A 52 13.47 10.12 6.75
N ALA A 53 13.97 9.11 7.47
CA ALA A 53 15.38 9.10 7.91
C ALA A 53 16.34 8.94 6.72
N ALA A 54 15.96 8.11 5.74
CA ALA A 54 16.68 7.96 4.47
C ALA A 54 16.67 9.24 3.62
N GLU A 55 15.54 9.96 3.55
CA GLU A 55 15.43 11.27 2.87
C GLU A 55 16.35 12.31 3.53
N VAL A 56 16.46 12.32 4.86
CA VAL A 56 17.40 13.21 5.58
C VAL A 56 18.84 12.86 5.20
N ALA A 57 19.21 11.58 5.20
CA ALA A 57 20.55 11.14 4.79
C ALA A 57 20.84 11.52 3.33
N GLN A 58 19.87 11.32 2.43
CA GLN A 58 20.00 11.69 1.03
C GLN A 58 20.18 13.20 0.85
N THR A 59 19.41 14.01 1.59
CA THR A 59 19.54 15.48 1.59
C THR A 59 20.94 15.91 1.99
N VAL A 60 21.54 15.28 3.02
CA VAL A 60 22.92 15.58 3.44
C VAL A 60 23.93 15.21 2.35
N ARG A 61 23.78 14.05 1.70
CA ARG A 61 24.69 13.62 0.62
C ARG A 61 24.62 14.51 -0.61
N ASP A 62 23.42 14.97 -0.95
CA ASP A 62 23.20 15.76 -2.16
C ASP A 62 23.42 17.26 -1.93
N ALA A 63 23.64 17.71 -0.68
CA ALA A 63 23.74 19.12 -0.32
C ALA A 63 24.80 19.90 -1.12
N ALA A 64 25.91 19.25 -1.48
CA ALA A 64 27.00 19.87 -2.24
C ALA A 64 26.56 20.38 -3.62
N ARG A 65 25.52 19.77 -4.23
CA ARG A 65 24.97 20.25 -5.51
C ARG A 65 24.42 21.66 -5.41
N PHE A 66 23.96 22.04 -4.21
CA PHE A 66 23.46 23.38 -3.90
C PHE A 66 24.51 24.31 -3.27
N GLY A 67 25.79 23.92 -3.31
CA GLY A 67 26.87 24.69 -2.70
C GLY A 67 26.87 24.67 -1.17
N VAL A 68 26.25 23.65 -0.55
CA VAL A 68 26.24 23.46 0.90
C VAL A 68 27.10 22.25 1.26
N ASP A 69 28.22 22.49 1.93
CA ASP A 69 29.07 21.41 2.43
C ASP A 69 28.42 20.71 3.62
N ALA A 70 28.22 19.40 3.51
CA ALA A 70 27.71 18.54 4.58
C ALA A 70 28.27 17.11 4.42
N HIS A 71 28.38 16.37 5.52
CA HIS A 71 28.88 15.00 5.52
C HIS A 71 28.11 14.13 6.52
N ILE A 72 28.05 12.83 6.25
CA ILE A 72 27.50 11.83 7.17
C ILE A 72 28.67 11.09 7.81
N ASP A 73 28.94 11.37 9.09
CA ASP A 73 29.97 10.64 9.86
C ASP A 73 29.50 9.27 10.33
N GLY A 74 28.19 9.05 10.40
CA GLY A 74 27.63 7.76 10.79
C GLY A 74 26.10 7.76 10.84
N VAL A 75 25.52 6.59 10.64
CA VAL A 75 24.09 6.34 10.78
C VAL A 75 23.83 5.52 12.03
N ARG A 76 23.02 6.07 12.95
CA ARG A 76 22.65 5.42 14.20
C ARG A 76 21.40 4.56 14.02
N TRP A 77 21.56 3.40 13.38
CA TRP A 77 20.45 2.49 13.06
C TRP A 77 19.58 2.16 14.27
N THR A 78 20.19 1.79 15.39
CA THR A 78 19.49 1.45 16.64
C THR A 78 18.66 2.61 17.20
N ASP A 79 19.15 3.86 17.09
CA ASP A 79 18.39 5.05 17.48
C ASP A 79 17.17 5.28 16.56
N ILE A 80 17.29 5.00 15.26
CA ILE A 80 16.17 5.06 14.31
C ILE A 80 15.12 4.01 14.68
N VAL A 81 15.53 2.75 14.87
CA VAL A 81 14.65 1.64 15.29
C VAL A 81 13.94 1.99 16.60
N SER A 82 14.67 2.48 17.60
CA SER A 82 14.14 2.89 18.90
C SER A 82 13.12 4.03 18.79
N ARG A 83 13.41 5.07 18.00
CA ARG A 83 12.49 6.19 17.74
C ARG A 83 11.18 5.72 17.08
N VAL A 84 11.28 4.77 16.15
CA VAL A 84 10.13 4.24 15.41
C VAL A 84 9.25 3.39 16.33
N PHE A 85 9.82 2.33 16.89
CA PHE A 85 9.04 1.34 17.65
C PHE A 85 8.75 1.76 19.08
N GLY A 86 9.56 2.62 19.69
CA GLY A 86 9.23 3.29 20.94
C GLY A 86 8.00 4.20 20.85
N ARG A 87 7.61 4.62 19.64
CA ARG A 87 6.34 5.32 19.40
C ARG A 87 5.19 4.36 19.05
N ILE A 88 5.45 3.34 18.23
CA ILE A 88 4.41 2.44 17.69
C ILE A 88 3.91 1.44 18.73
N ASP A 89 4.83 0.79 19.46
CA ASP A 89 4.48 -0.33 20.35
C ASP A 89 3.51 0.12 21.47
N PRO A 90 3.68 1.31 22.10
CA PRO A 90 2.69 1.81 23.06
C PRO A 90 1.32 2.11 22.45
N LEU A 91 1.24 2.51 21.18
CA LEU A 91 -0.04 2.78 20.51
C LEU A 91 -0.81 1.48 20.27
N ALA A 92 -0.13 0.41 19.86
CA ALA A 92 -0.74 -0.90 19.71
C ALA A 92 -1.27 -1.44 21.04
N ALA A 93 -0.44 -1.40 22.09
CA ALA A 93 -0.84 -1.81 23.45
C ALA A 93 -2.00 -0.95 24.00
N GLY A 94 -1.97 0.36 23.75
CA GLY A 94 -3.05 1.28 24.12
C GLY A 94 -4.37 0.95 23.42
N GLY A 95 -4.31 0.64 22.12
CA GLY A 95 -5.49 0.23 21.34
C GLY A 95 -6.12 -1.07 21.83
N GLU A 96 -5.28 -2.06 22.20
CA GLU A 96 -5.74 -3.31 22.81
C GLU A 96 -6.40 -3.07 24.18
N ASN A 97 -5.72 -2.34 25.07
CA ASN A 97 -6.22 -2.01 26.41
C ASN A 97 -7.55 -1.25 26.34
N TYR A 98 -7.70 -0.34 25.39
CA TYR A 98 -8.96 0.37 25.14
C TYR A 98 -10.11 -0.59 24.78
N ARG A 99 -9.87 -1.58 23.91
CA ARG A 99 -10.89 -2.58 23.56
C ARG A 99 -11.17 -3.57 24.68
N ARG A 100 -10.17 -4.02 25.42
CA ARG A 100 -10.34 -4.92 26.58
C ARG A 100 -11.09 -4.27 27.74
N SER A 101 -10.96 -2.94 27.90
CA SER A 101 -11.68 -2.17 28.93
C SER A 101 -13.05 -1.68 28.49
N SER A 102 -13.44 -1.89 27.22
CA SER A 102 -14.76 -1.51 26.73
C SER A 102 -15.83 -2.47 27.26
N PRO A 103 -16.93 -1.98 27.87
CA PRO A 103 -17.85 -2.81 28.65
C PRO A 103 -18.61 -3.87 27.83
N ASN A 104 -18.79 -3.63 26.53
CA ASN A 104 -19.55 -4.48 25.63
C ASN A 104 -18.67 -5.29 24.65
N VAL A 105 -17.34 -5.27 24.83
CA VAL A 105 -16.37 -5.93 23.94
C VAL A 105 -15.65 -7.05 24.69
N THR A 106 -15.57 -8.22 24.08
CA THR A 106 -14.67 -9.32 24.49
C THR A 106 -13.57 -9.46 23.45
N VAL A 107 -12.32 -9.48 23.88
CA VAL A 107 -11.15 -9.63 23.00
C VAL A 107 -10.58 -11.04 23.15
N TYR A 108 -10.44 -11.73 22.02
CA TYR A 108 -9.75 -13.01 21.88
C TYR A 108 -8.40 -12.78 21.19
N ASP A 109 -7.31 -13.11 21.87
CA ASP A 109 -5.92 -12.98 21.42
C ASP A 109 -5.43 -14.26 20.74
N SER A 110 -6.19 -14.71 19.75
CA SER A 110 -5.96 -15.99 19.10
C SER A 110 -6.48 -15.98 17.69
N HIS A 111 -5.90 -16.86 16.86
CA HIS A 111 -6.42 -17.13 15.53
C HIS A 111 -7.83 -17.69 15.64
N THR A 112 -8.74 -17.23 14.78
CA THR A 112 -10.16 -17.58 14.83
C THR A 112 -10.64 -18.07 13.47
N ARG A 113 -11.40 -19.16 13.50
CA ARG A 113 -11.98 -19.80 12.31
C ARG A 113 -13.46 -20.11 12.49
N PHE A 114 -14.17 -20.22 11.38
CA PHE A 114 -15.54 -20.71 11.38
C PHE A 114 -15.57 -22.21 11.65
N THR A 115 -16.60 -22.68 12.34
CA THR A 115 -16.83 -24.12 12.58
C THR A 115 -18.22 -24.59 12.13
N GLY A 116 -19.00 -23.69 11.52
CA GLY A 116 -20.33 -23.97 10.98
C GLY A 116 -21.35 -22.92 11.40
N ARG A 117 -22.60 -23.34 11.53
CA ARG A 117 -23.73 -22.51 11.97
C ARG A 117 -24.41 -23.12 13.19
N ASP A 118 -25.09 -22.27 13.95
CA ASP A 118 -25.97 -22.66 15.05
C ASP A 118 -27.31 -21.91 14.89
N GLY A 119 -28.28 -22.55 14.24
CA GLY A 119 -29.46 -21.85 13.76
C GLY A 119 -29.10 -20.75 12.75
N ASP A 120 -29.53 -19.53 13.03
CA ASP A 120 -29.25 -18.36 12.19
C ASP A 120 -27.84 -17.78 12.41
N ASP A 121 -27.17 -18.15 13.50
CA ASP A 121 -25.86 -17.61 13.88
C ASP A 121 -24.68 -18.38 13.26
N TYR A 122 -23.52 -17.73 13.20
CA TYR A 122 -22.25 -18.34 12.84
C TYR A 122 -21.52 -18.85 14.07
N ARG A 123 -20.97 -20.07 14.01
CA ARG A 123 -20.12 -20.63 15.06
C ARG A 123 -18.65 -20.37 14.74
N LEU A 124 -17.92 -19.83 15.72
CA LEU A 124 -16.50 -19.54 15.63
C LEU A 124 -15.74 -20.26 16.74
N ARG A 125 -14.48 -20.56 16.46
CA ARG A 125 -13.56 -21.15 17.43
C ARG A 125 -12.18 -20.51 17.33
N THR A 126 -11.60 -20.19 18.49
CA THR A 126 -10.21 -19.75 18.61
C THR A 126 -9.26 -20.94 18.68
N ASP A 127 -8.00 -20.75 18.29
CA ASP A 127 -6.95 -21.77 18.47
C ASP A 127 -6.63 -22.03 19.95
N ALA A 128 -6.97 -21.08 20.83
CA ALA A 128 -6.93 -21.24 22.28
C ALA A 128 -8.06 -22.14 22.83
N GLY A 129 -9.07 -22.47 22.01
CA GLY A 129 -10.15 -23.41 22.35
C GLY A 129 -11.47 -22.75 22.76
N ASP A 130 -11.58 -21.43 22.72
CA ASP A 130 -12.85 -20.74 22.96
C ASP A 130 -13.82 -20.98 21.81
N GLU A 131 -15.08 -21.30 22.13
CA GLU A 131 -16.16 -21.43 21.16
C GLU A 131 -17.28 -20.44 21.47
N PHE A 132 -17.74 -19.72 20.45
CA PHE A 132 -18.80 -18.72 20.55
C PHE A 132 -19.62 -18.60 19.25
N THR A 133 -20.78 -17.95 19.33
CA THR A 133 -21.60 -17.61 18.16
C THR A 133 -21.67 -16.12 17.92
N ALA A 134 -21.90 -15.74 16.66
CA ALA A 134 -22.18 -14.37 16.26
C ALA A 134 -23.26 -14.27 15.18
N SER A 135 -24.18 -13.30 15.33
CA SER A 135 -25.23 -13.04 14.33
C SER A 135 -24.66 -12.40 13.05
N GLN A 136 -23.73 -11.46 13.22
CA GLN A 136 -23.00 -10.82 12.12
C GLN A 136 -21.49 -10.99 12.30
N VAL A 137 -20.75 -11.09 11.19
CA VAL A 137 -19.29 -11.19 11.21
C VAL A 137 -18.66 -10.19 10.24
N VAL A 138 -17.61 -9.51 10.69
CA VAL A 138 -16.74 -8.68 9.85
C VAL A 138 -15.39 -9.37 9.71
N ILE A 139 -15.05 -9.75 8.49
CA ILE A 139 -13.75 -10.31 8.14
C ILE A 139 -12.81 -9.17 7.73
N ALA A 140 -11.90 -8.81 8.63
CA ALA A 140 -10.87 -7.77 8.44
C ALA A 140 -9.45 -8.36 8.63
N ALA A 141 -9.28 -9.63 8.21
CA ALA A 141 -8.09 -10.44 8.48
C ALA A 141 -6.84 -10.05 7.68
N GLY A 142 -6.95 -9.09 6.75
CA GLY A 142 -5.84 -8.59 5.94
C GLY A 142 -5.14 -9.66 5.10
N ALA A 143 -3.84 -9.46 4.91
CA ALA A 143 -2.95 -10.33 4.14
C ALA A 143 -1.64 -10.57 4.91
N ARG A 144 -0.82 -11.50 4.43
CA ARG A 144 0.52 -11.83 4.96
C ARG A 144 1.59 -11.75 3.87
N ALA A 145 2.83 -11.49 4.24
CA ALA A 145 3.95 -11.58 3.30
C ALA A 145 4.04 -12.99 2.71
N MET A 146 4.29 -13.09 1.41
CA MET A 146 4.44 -14.37 0.73
C MET A 146 5.92 -14.66 0.51
N VAL A 147 6.40 -15.74 1.12
CA VAL A 147 7.72 -16.32 0.83
C VAL A 147 7.49 -17.53 -0.07
N PRO A 148 7.99 -17.53 -1.31
CA PRO A 148 7.84 -18.66 -2.22
C PRO A 148 8.44 -19.94 -1.61
N ASP A 149 7.80 -21.10 -1.85
CA ASP A 149 8.25 -22.39 -1.31
C ASP A 149 9.71 -22.71 -1.69
N ALA A 150 10.13 -22.33 -2.91
CA ALA A 150 11.51 -22.47 -3.36
C ALA A 150 12.52 -21.73 -2.47
N ILE A 151 12.10 -20.63 -1.82
CA ILE A 151 12.93 -19.86 -0.88
C ILE A 151 12.74 -20.40 0.54
N ALA A 152 11.51 -20.63 0.97
CA ALA A 152 11.20 -21.14 2.31
C ALA A 152 11.88 -22.49 2.59
N GLY A 153 12.04 -23.33 1.56
CA GLY A 153 12.72 -24.63 1.64
C GLY A 153 14.24 -24.58 1.69
N CYS A 154 14.87 -23.41 1.57
CA CYS A 154 16.34 -23.28 1.56
C CYS A 154 17.00 -23.49 2.93
N GLY A 155 16.23 -23.42 4.03
CA GLY A 155 16.77 -23.62 5.38
C GLY A 155 17.66 -22.48 5.89
N VAL A 156 17.58 -21.30 5.26
CA VAL A 156 18.20 -20.05 5.71
C VAL A 156 17.13 -19.07 6.20
N ASP A 157 17.48 -18.28 7.21
CA ASP A 157 16.60 -17.24 7.71
C ASP A 157 16.55 -16.07 6.70
N VAL A 158 15.36 -15.81 6.17
CA VAL A 158 15.09 -14.65 5.32
C VAL A 158 14.19 -13.67 6.05
N HIS A 159 14.36 -12.39 5.74
CA HIS A 159 13.47 -11.35 6.22
C HIS A 159 12.32 -11.13 5.25
N THR A 160 11.21 -10.64 5.78
CA THR A 160 10.12 -10.05 5.01
C THR A 160 9.94 -8.59 5.44
N SER A 161 8.95 -7.90 4.86
CA SER A 161 8.51 -6.60 5.39
C SER A 161 8.23 -6.63 6.90
N ASP A 162 7.83 -7.80 7.42
CA ASP A 162 7.38 -7.94 8.79
C ASP A 162 8.55 -7.90 9.79
N THR A 163 9.75 -8.27 9.35
CA THR A 163 10.92 -8.48 10.22
C THR A 163 12.05 -7.49 9.95
N ILE A 164 12.22 -7.04 8.71
CA ILE A 164 13.44 -6.33 8.28
C ILE A 164 13.68 -4.99 9.00
N MET A 165 12.63 -4.32 9.47
CA MET A 165 12.75 -3.03 10.15
C MET A 165 13.27 -3.13 11.59
N ARG A 166 13.27 -4.34 12.18
CA ARG A 166 13.68 -4.59 13.57
C ARG A 166 15.01 -5.35 13.68
N ILE A 167 15.75 -5.51 12.58
CA ILE A 167 17.07 -6.14 12.63
C ILE A 167 18.01 -5.36 13.56
N PRO A 168 18.91 -6.04 14.27
CA PRO A 168 19.73 -5.41 15.30
C PRO A 168 20.75 -4.42 14.74
N GLU A 169 21.23 -4.67 13.52
CA GLU A 169 22.30 -3.93 12.87
C GLU A 169 21.94 -3.64 11.41
N LEU A 170 22.46 -2.54 10.89
CA LEU A 170 22.35 -2.21 9.47
C LEU A 170 23.29 -3.15 8.68
N PRO A 171 22.79 -3.97 7.73
CA PRO A 171 23.64 -4.90 7.00
C PRO A 171 24.59 -4.14 6.07
N GLU A 172 25.81 -4.64 5.87
CA GLU A 172 26.72 -4.08 4.87
C GLU A 172 26.19 -4.36 3.46
N HIS A 173 25.62 -5.54 3.23
CA HIS A 173 24.97 -5.93 1.99
C HIS A 173 23.60 -6.58 2.21
N LEU A 174 22.58 -5.99 1.58
CA LEU A 174 21.21 -6.48 1.53
C LEU A 174 20.87 -6.98 0.12
N VAL A 175 20.46 -8.24 -0.01
CA VAL A 175 19.84 -8.77 -1.23
C VAL A 175 18.32 -8.71 -1.09
N ILE A 176 17.64 -8.11 -2.06
CA ILE A 176 16.18 -8.02 -2.09
C ILE A 176 15.64 -8.85 -3.25
N ILE A 177 14.77 -9.81 -2.95
CA ILE A 177 14.07 -10.62 -3.94
C ILE A 177 12.69 -10.00 -4.20
N GLY A 178 12.50 -9.46 -5.40
CA GLY A 178 11.27 -8.77 -5.80
C GLY A 178 11.53 -7.33 -6.28
N GLY A 179 10.64 -6.83 -7.14
CA GLY A 179 10.77 -5.52 -7.79
C GLY A 179 9.57 -4.59 -7.59
N GLY A 180 8.68 -4.93 -6.65
CA GLY A 180 7.46 -4.16 -6.37
C GLY A 180 7.69 -2.99 -5.39
N PHE A 181 6.59 -2.41 -4.91
CA PHE A 181 6.61 -1.19 -4.08
C PHE A 181 7.43 -1.38 -2.79
N VAL A 182 7.21 -2.50 -2.10
CA VAL A 182 7.94 -2.86 -0.87
C VAL A 182 9.44 -2.96 -1.12
N ALA A 183 9.85 -3.57 -2.24
CA ALA A 183 11.27 -3.69 -2.60
C ALA A 183 11.89 -2.31 -2.86
N ALA A 184 11.21 -1.44 -3.62
CA ALA A 184 11.66 -0.09 -3.93
C ALA A 184 11.80 0.82 -2.68
N GLU A 185 10.87 0.74 -1.73
CA GLU A 185 10.94 1.48 -0.47
C GLU A 185 12.11 0.99 0.39
N PHE A 186 12.27 -0.32 0.58
CA PHE A 186 13.36 -0.86 1.40
C PHE A 186 14.73 -0.69 0.74
N ALA A 187 14.84 -0.84 -0.58
CA ALA A 187 16.07 -0.56 -1.31
C ALA A 187 16.53 0.89 -1.07
N HIS A 188 15.60 1.84 -1.15
CA HIS A 188 15.87 3.24 -0.82
C HIS A 188 16.30 3.40 0.64
N VAL A 189 15.54 2.87 1.60
CA VAL A 189 15.87 2.99 3.04
C VAL A 189 17.27 2.47 3.34
N PHE A 190 17.58 1.24 2.96
CA PHE A 190 18.85 0.61 3.31
C PHE A 190 20.03 1.25 2.58
N SER A 191 19.88 1.51 1.27
CA SER A 191 20.93 2.15 0.48
C SER A 191 21.23 3.57 0.94
N ALA A 192 20.20 4.38 1.19
CA ALA A 192 20.37 5.74 1.70
C ALA A 192 20.89 5.76 3.15
N LEU A 193 20.85 4.66 3.89
CA LEU A 193 21.43 4.57 5.23
C LEU A 193 22.83 3.92 5.25
N GLY A 194 23.31 3.42 4.12
CA GLY A 194 24.71 2.99 3.94
C GLY A 194 24.89 1.53 3.49
N SER A 195 23.83 0.73 3.40
CA SER A 195 23.93 -0.64 2.90
C SER A 195 24.19 -0.66 1.39
N ARG A 196 25.03 -1.57 0.93
CA ARG A 196 25.01 -2.00 -0.48
C ARG A 196 23.72 -2.79 -0.72
N VAL A 197 23.06 -2.55 -1.85
CA VAL A 197 21.80 -3.24 -2.20
C VAL A 197 21.94 -3.94 -3.55
N THR A 198 21.53 -5.21 -3.59
CA THR A 198 21.33 -5.96 -4.84
C THR A 198 19.88 -6.39 -4.95
N ILE A 199 19.24 -6.08 -6.08
CA ILE A 199 17.86 -6.40 -6.38
C ILE A 199 17.81 -7.57 -7.35
N VAL A 200 17.06 -8.62 -7.03
CA VAL A 200 16.83 -9.78 -7.90
C VAL A 200 15.38 -9.78 -8.37
N ILE A 201 15.16 -9.69 -9.68
CA ILE A 201 13.83 -9.65 -10.29
C ILE A 201 13.70 -10.63 -11.45
N ARG A 202 12.50 -11.21 -11.58
CA ARG A 202 12.12 -12.10 -12.68
C ARG A 202 11.91 -11.35 -13.99
N GLY A 203 11.38 -10.13 -13.90
CA GLY A 203 11.09 -9.27 -15.04
C GLY A 203 12.33 -8.50 -15.52
N ALA A 204 12.11 -7.66 -16.54
CA ALA A 204 13.12 -6.75 -17.06
C ALA A 204 13.25 -5.45 -16.26
N ALA A 205 12.17 -5.03 -15.58
CA ALA A 205 12.06 -3.72 -14.94
C ALA A 205 11.48 -3.82 -13.52
N MET A 206 11.80 -2.83 -12.69
CA MET A 206 11.14 -2.61 -11.41
C MET A 206 9.77 -1.96 -11.61
N LEU A 207 8.90 -2.10 -10.61
CA LEU A 207 7.58 -1.48 -10.56
C LEU A 207 6.68 -1.83 -11.75
N SER A 208 6.78 -3.05 -12.29
CA SER A 208 6.11 -3.51 -13.52
C SER A 208 4.58 -3.41 -13.57
N HIS A 209 3.93 -3.02 -12.48
CA HIS A 209 2.48 -2.75 -12.43
C HIS A 209 2.14 -1.27 -12.65
N CYS A 210 3.13 -0.39 -12.71
CA CYS A 210 2.96 1.03 -13.01
C CYS A 210 2.93 1.29 -14.52
N ASP A 211 2.62 2.53 -14.89
CA ASP A 211 2.76 2.99 -16.27
C ASP A 211 4.20 2.84 -16.77
N ASP A 212 4.37 2.44 -18.04
CA ASP A 212 5.68 2.15 -18.65
C ASP A 212 6.69 3.29 -18.49
N THR A 213 6.25 4.55 -18.51
CA THR A 213 7.13 5.71 -18.31
C THR A 213 7.74 5.74 -16.91
N ILE A 214 6.99 5.31 -15.87
CA ILE A 214 7.53 5.13 -14.52
C ILE A 214 8.51 3.96 -14.51
N CYS A 215 8.09 2.80 -15.05
CA CYS A 215 8.90 1.58 -15.05
C CYS A 215 10.28 1.81 -15.67
N GLU A 216 10.32 2.43 -16.86
CA GLU A 216 11.55 2.72 -17.60
C GLU A 216 12.45 3.69 -16.84
N ARG A 217 11.95 4.89 -16.51
CA ARG A 217 12.76 5.93 -15.87
C ARG A 217 13.22 5.53 -14.47
N TYR A 218 12.34 4.90 -13.68
CA TYR A 218 12.71 4.45 -12.35
C TYR A 218 13.73 3.31 -12.40
N THR A 219 13.61 2.36 -13.32
CA THR A 219 14.60 1.27 -13.45
C THR A 219 15.98 1.80 -13.84
N ASP A 220 16.07 2.80 -14.72
CA ASP A 220 17.35 3.46 -15.04
C ASP A 220 17.95 4.17 -13.82
N ILE A 221 17.14 4.91 -13.05
CA ILE A 221 17.59 5.55 -11.81
C ILE A 221 18.04 4.51 -10.78
N ALA A 222 17.27 3.45 -10.59
CA ALA A 222 17.57 2.37 -9.66
C ALA A 222 18.87 1.64 -10.05
N GLY A 223 19.09 1.39 -11.34
CA GLY A 223 20.32 0.74 -11.85
C GLY A 223 21.60 1.58 -11.68
N LYS A 224 21.46 2.89 -11.47
CA LYS A 224 22.57 3.79 -11.09
C LYS A 224 22.86 3.78 -9.59
N LYS A 225 21.88 3.39 -8.77
CA LYS A 225 21.98 3.35 -7.30
C LYS A 225 22.33 1.96 -6.78
N TRP A 226 21.81 0.91 -7.42
CA TRP A 226 21.83 -0.47 -6.93
C TRP A 226 22.20 -1.44 -8.06
N GLU A 227 22.70 -2.60 -7.66
CA GLU A 227 22.89 -3.71 -8.59
C GLU A 227 21.54 -4.37 -8.87
N ILE A 228 21.13 -4.46 -10.15
CA ILE A 228 19.87 -5.12 -10.54
C ILE A 228 20.20 -6.38 -11.36
N ARG A 229 19.85 -7.54 -10.79
CA ARG A 229 19.88 -8.85 -11.44
C ARG A 229 18.50 -9.14 -12.03
N SER A 230 18.28 -8.68 -13.27
CA SER A 230 17.04 -8.91 -14.02
C SER A 230 16.99 -10.28 -14.69
N HIS A 231 15.79 -10.77 -14.97
CA HIS A 231 15.56 -12.13 -15.50
C HIS A 231 16.22 -13.23 -14.67
N ARG A 232 16.15 -13.10 -13.34
CA ARG A 232 16.74 -14.06 -12.40
C ARG A 232 15.74 -14.53 -11.37
N ASN A 233 15.94 -15.77 -10.94
CA ASN A 233 15.24 -16.39 -9.82
C ASN A 233 16.26 -16.85 -8.79
N MET A 234 15.93 -16.67 -7.52
CA MET A 234 16.57 -17.40 -6.43
C MET A 234 16.12 -18.87 -6.49
N THR A 235 17.08 -19.79 -6.55
CA THR A 235 16.83 -21.24 -6.62
C THR A 235 17.30 -21.98 -5.36
N GLY A 236 18.16 -21.34 -4.57
CA GLY A 236 18.74 -21.92 -3.37
C GLY A 236 19.35 -20.84 -2.49
N ALA A 237 19.61 -21.18 -1.23
CA ALA A 237 20.53 -20.45 -0.39
C ALA A 237 21.10 -21.36 0.70
N HIS A 238 22.28 -21.00 1.18
CA HIS A 238 22.94 -21.65 2.31
C HIS A 238 23.74 -20.63 3.13
N MET A 239 24.11 -21.00 4.35
CA MET A 239 24.99 -20.19 5.19
C MET A 239 26.46 -20.46 4.86
N ASP A 240 27.24 -19.40 4.68
CA ASP A 240 28.71 -19.43 4.66
C ASP A 240 29.24 -18.51 5.75
N GLY A 241 29.65 -19.12 6.88
CA GLY A 241 29.99 -18.37 8.09
C GLY A 241 28.78 -17.59 8.63
N SER A 242 28.88 -16.27 8.65
CA SER A 242 27.80 -15.36 9.06
C SER A 242 26.97 -14.81 7.90
N GLN A 243 27.33 -15.13 6.64
CA GLN A 243 26.66 -14.61 5.46
C GLN A 243 25.71 -15.63 4.87
N THR A 244 24.63 -15.14 4.25
CA THR A 244 23.75 -15.93 3.40
C THR A 244 24.27 -15.88 1.97
N VAL A 245 24.53 -17.04 1.38
CA VAL A 245 24.85 -17.20 -0.04
C VAL A 245 23.56 -17.50 -0.79
N VAL A 246 23.11 -16.57 -1.63
CA VAL A 246 21.94 -16.71 -2.49
C VAL A 246 22.36 -17.28 -3.84
N GLU A 247 21.76 -18.40 -4.23
CA GLU A 247 22.01 -19.07 -5.51
C GLU A 247 20.94 -18.67 -6.52
N LEU A 248 21.38 -18.27 -7.72
CA LEU A 248 20.51 -17.88 -8.82
C LEU A 248 20.41 -18.98 -9.89
N ASP A 249 19.35 -18.92 -10.69
CA ASP A 249 19.04 -19.85 -11.77
C ASP A 249 20.06 -19.88 -12.94
N ASP A 250 20.97 -18.91 -13.01
CA ASP A 250 22.11 -18.91 -13.95
C ASP A 250 23.40 -19.50 -13.35
N GLY A 251 23.35 -20.01 -12.12
CA GLY A 251 24.48 -20.56 -11.39
C GLY A 251 25.37 -19.50 -10.71
N SER A 252 25.05 -18.21 -10.81
CA SER A 252 25.75 -17.17 -10.04
C SER A 252 25.32 -17.17 -8.56
N GLN A 253 26.20 -16.65 -7.71
CA GLN A 253 25.99 -16.56 -6.27
C GLN A 253 26.16 -15.13 -5.78
N LEU A 254 25.33 -14.75 -4.79
CA LEU A 254 25.39 -13.45 -4.12
C LEU A 254 25.59 -13.68 -2.61
N HIS A 255 26.67 -13.16 -2.04
CA HIS A 255 26.91 -13.20 -0.60
C HIS A 255 26.29 -11.97 0.06
N ALA A 256 25.44 -12.14 1.06
CA ALA A 256 24.73 -11.06 1.73
C ALA A 256 24.67 -11.26 3.24
N ASP A 257 24.61 -10.16 3.99
CA ASP A 257 24.42 -10.22 5.45
C ASP A 257 22.94 -10.37 5.81
N ALA A 258 22.06 -9.92 4.91
CA ALA A 258 20.62 -10.09 5.01
C ALA A 258 19.98 -10.32 3.64
N VAL A 259 18.91 -11.11 3.63
CA VAL A 259 18.05 -11.32 2.45
C VAL A 259 16.63 -10.89 2.78
N LEU A 260 16.06 -9.98 1.99
CA LEU A 260 14.68 -9.54 2.09
C LEU A 260 13.85 -10.12 0.95
N VAL A 261 12.81 -10.90 1.28
CA VAL A 261 11.82 -11.40 0.35
C VAL A 261 10.64 -10.43 0.30
N ALA A 262 10.48 -9.78 -0.85
CA ALA A 262 9.45 -8.77 -1.13
C ALA A 262 8.66 -9.14 -2.41
N THR A 263 8.26 -10.41 -2.53
CA THR A 263 7.61 -10.99 -3.71
C THR A 263 6.08 -10.85 -3.74
N GLY A 264 5.50 -10.10 -2.80
CA GLY A 264 4.06 -9.85 -2.73
C GLY A 264 3.44 -10.33 -1.43
N ARG A 265 2.10 -10.28 -1.38
CA ARG A 265 1.30 -10.62 -0.19
C ARG A 265 0.16 -11.54 -0.58
N LYS A 266 -0.23 -12.42 0.34
CA LYS A 266 -1.34 -13.35 0.18
C LYS A 266 -2.49 -12.99 1.15
N PRO A 267 -3.72 -12.79 0.68
CA PRO A 267 -4.90 -12.61 1.54
C PRO A 267 -5.06 -13.76 2.54
N ASN A 268 -5.58 -13.46 3.74
CA ASN A 268 -5.69 -14.45 4.83
C ASN A 268 -7.02 -15.25 4.81
N GLY A 269 -7.79 -15.16 3.73
CA GLY A 269 -9.06 -15.89 3.57
C GLY A 269 -8.92 -17.41 3.71
N ASP A 270 -7.77 -17.96 3.34
CA ASP A 270 -7.46 -19.39 3.39
C ASP A 270 -7.23 -19.95 4.79
N LEU A 271 -7.16 -19.10 5.82
CA LEU A 271 -6.86 -19.52 7.20
C LEU A 271 -8.09 -19.61 8.10
N MET A 272 -9.29 -19.29 7.63
CA MET A 272 -10.47 -19.09 8.49
C MET A 272 -11.59 -20.13 8.31
N ASP A 273 -11.38 -21.18 7.50
CA ASP A 273 -12.41 -22.19 7.20
C ASP A 273 -13.73 -21.60 6.66
N LEU A 274 -13.61 -20.53 5.84
CA LEU A 274 -14.73 -19.71 5.34
C LEU A 274 -15.88 -20.48 4.68
N HIS A 275 -15.57 -21.62 4.04
CA HIS A 275 -16.55 -22.49 3.41
C HIS A 275 -17.61 -23.01 4.39
N LEU A 276 -17.26 -23.19 5.69
CA LEU A 276 -18.20 -23.62 6.73
C LEU A 276 -19.25 -22.55 7.07
N ALA A 277 -18.97 -21.29 6.73
CA ALA A 277 -19.92 -20.18 6.84
C ALA A 277 -20.64 -19.86 5.51
N GLY A 278 -20.32 -20.55 4.41
CA GLY A 278 -20.84 -20.23 3.09
C GLY A 278 -20.18 -19.02 2.42
N VAL A 279 -19.02 -18.58 2.92
CA VAL A 279 -18.23 -17.49 2.32
C VAL A 279 -17.30 -18.07 1.25
N LYS A 280 -17.35 -17.52 0.03
CA LYS A 280 -16.51 -17.92 -1.10
C LYS A 280 -15.25 -17.07 -1.20
N LEU A 281 -14.19 -17.69 -1.70
CA LEU A 281 -13.01 -16.99 -2.22
C LEU A 281 -13.13 -16.86 -3.74
N ASP A 282 -12.58 -15.80 -4.30
CA ASP A 282 -12.38 -15.64 -5.73
C ASP A 282 -11.15 -16.44 -6.22
N GLU A 283 -10.83 -16.33 -7.51
CA GLU A 283 -9.68 -17.00 -8.12
C GLU A 283 -8.30 -16.53 -7.61
N ASN A 284 -8.25 -15.34 -7.00
CA ASN A 284 -7.05 -14.76 -6.41
C ASN A 284 -6.92 -15.07 -4.91
N GLY A 285 -7.87 -15.83 -4.34
CA GLY A 285 -7.93 -16.15 -2.92
C GLY A 285 -8.44 -15.00 -2.04
N LEU A 286 -9.04 -13.96 -2.64
CA LEU A 286 -9.72 -12.88 -1.94
C LEU A 286 -11.12 -13.34 -1.50
N VAL A 287 -11.59 -12.85 -0.37
CA VAL A 287 -12.98 -13.03 0.04
C VAL A 287 -13.88 -12.29 -0.95
N ALA A 288 -14.74 -13.03 -1.64
CA ALA A 288 -15.64 -12.46 -2.62
C ALA A 288 -16.67 -11.56 -1.94
N VAL A 289 -16.71 -10.29 -2.36
CA VAL A 289 -17.63 -9.28 -1.88
C VAL A 289 -18.34 -8.59 -3.05
N ASP A 290 -19.53 -8.07 -2.79
CA ASP A 290 -20.18 -7.12 -3.69
C ASP A 290 -19.79 -5.67 -3.38
N ASP A 291 -20.39 -4.73 -4.12
CA ASP A 291 -20.11 -3.29 -3.98
C ASP A 291 -20.50 -2.68 -2.63
N TYR A 292 -21.19 -3.43 -1.77
CA TYR A 292 -21.59 -3.04 -0.42
C TYR A 292 -20.74 -3.74 0.65
N GLN A 293 -19.65 -4.39 0.24
CA GLN A 293 -18.77 -5.21 1.07
C GLN A 293 -19.45 -6.45 1.68
N ARG A 294 -20.60 -6.87 1.14
CA ARG A 294 -21.32 -8.07 1.58
C ARG A 294 -20.66 -9.29 0.96
N THR A 295 -20.41 -10.32 1.75
CA THR A 295 -19.91 -11.60 1.22
C THR A 295 -21.05 -12.45 0.67
N THR A 296 -20.72 -13.64 0.16
CA THR A 296 -21.72 -14.63 -0.27
C THR A 296 -22.56 -15.21 0.87
N ALA A 297 -22.21 -14.94 2.13
CA ALA A 297 -22.95 -15.36 3.31
C ALA A 297 -23.67 -14.17 3.97
N ARG A 298 -24.99 -14.28 4.16
CA ARG A 298 -25.81 -13.21 4.76
C ARG A 298 -25.33 -12.86 6.16
N GLY A 299 -25.17 -11.57 6.44
CA GLY A 299 -24.69 -11.09 7.74
C GLY A 299 -23.16 -11.13 7.88
N ILE A 300 -22.43 -11.56 6.85
CA ILE A 300 -20.97 -11.48 6.82
C ILE A 300 -20.50 -10.42 5.82
N PHE A 301 -19.69 -9.50 6.31
CA PHE A 301 -19.01 -8.47 5.53
C PHE A 301 -17.50 -8.72 5.51
N ALA A 302 -16.79 -8.24 4.50
CA ALA A 302 -15.32 -8.28 4.45
C ALA A 302 -14.73 -6.97 3.93
N LEU A 303 -13.53 -6.62 4.43
CA LEU A 303 -12.83 -5.39 4.08
C LEU A 303 -11.31 -5.53 4.12
N GLY A 304 -10.63 -4.65 3.38
CA GLY A 304 -9.19 -4.53 3.29
C GLY A 304 -8.55 -5.63 2.46
N ASP A 305 -7.26 -5.87 2.69
CA ASP A 305 -6.43 -6.78 1.89
C ASP A 305 -6.95 -8.23 1.81
N VAL A 306 -7.92 -8.62 2.64
CA VAL A 306 -8.55 -9.94 2.60
C VAL A 306 -9.57 -10.07 1.46
N SER A 307 -10.18 -8.96 1.01
CA SER A 307 -11.25 -8.92 0.00
C SER A 307 -11.00 -7.94 -1.14
N SER A 308 -10.05 -7.01 -0.99
CA SER A 308 -9.77 -5.96 -1.96
C SER A 308 -8.57 -6.30 -2.85
N HIS A 309 -8.71 -6.05 -4.15
CA HIS A 309 -7.57 -6.06 -5.09
C HIS A 309 -6.60 -4.91 -4.81
N TYR A 310 -7.06 -3.85 -4.15
CA TYR A 310 -6.23 -2.72 -3.74
C TYR A 310 -5.78 -2.89 -2.29
N GLN A 311 -4.63 -3.55 -2.10
CA GLN A 311 -4.04 -3.82 -0.78
C GLN A 311 -3.38 -2.55 -0.18
N LEU A 312 -4.20 -1.54 0.12
CA LEU A 312 -3.79 -0.21 0.54
C LEU A 312 -4.59 0.26 1.76
N LYS A 313 -3.91 0.91 2.71
CA LYS A 313 -4.54 1.31 3.98
C LYS A 313 -5.73 2.26 3.78
N HIS A 314 -5.64 3.24 2.88
CA HIS A 314 -6.73 4.18 2.64
C HIS A 314 -7.95 3.52 2.00
N VAL A 315 -7.77 2.44 1.24
CA VAL A 315 -8.87 1.60 0.72
C VAL A 315 -9.54 0.86 1.87
N ALA A 316 -8.76 0.13 2.68
CA ALA A 316 -9.30 -0.56 3.85
C ALA A 316 -10.02 0.39 4.83
N ASN A 317 -9.57 1.64 4.94
CA ASN A 317 -10.25 2.67 5.73
C ASN A 317 -11.56 3.15 5.08
N HIS A 318 -11.63 3.22 3.75
CA HIS A 318 -12.85 3.53 3.02
C HIS A 318 -13.88 2.41 3.19
N GLU A 319 -13.48 1.17 2.89
CA GLU A 319 -14.32 -0.01 3.04
C GLU A 319 -14.78 -0.20 4.49
N ALA A 320 -13.96 0.13 5.49
CA ALA A 320 -14.40 0.13 6.88
C ALA A 320 -15.51 1.14 7.19
N ARG A 321 -15.52 2.31 6.55
CA ARG A 321 -16.65 3.26 6.69
C ARG A 321 -17.92 2.69 6.07
N VAL A 322 -17.79 2.03 4.92
CA VAL A 322 -18.89 1.37 4.21
C VAL A 322 -19.46 0.24 5.06
N VAL A 323 -18.64 -0.72 5.49
CA VAL A 323 -19.06 -1.83 6.36
C VAL A 323 -19.69 -1.34 7.65
N ARG A 324 -19.10 -0.32 8.30
CA ARG A 324 -19.66 0.25 9.52
C ARG A 324 -21.07 0.82 9.33
N HIS A 325 -21.34 1.45 8.20
CA HIS A 325 -22.70 1.92 7.88
C HIS A 325 -23.63 0.74 7.58
N ASN A 326 -23.18 -0.18 6.73
CA ASN A 326 -23.97 -1.30 6.20
C ASN A 326 -24.34 -2.34 7.26
N LEU A 327 -23.52 -2.52 8.30
CA LEU A 327 -23.82 -3.41 9.42
C LEU A 327 -25.12 -3.05 10.16
N LEU A 328 -25.52 -1.77 10.11
CA LEU A 328 -26.71 -1.25 10.79
C LEU A 328 -27.95 -1.23 9.90
N GLN A 329 -27.82 -1.57 8.61
CA GLN A 329 -28.93 -1.55 7.65
C GLN A 329 -29.52 -2.95 7.47
N ASP A 330 -30.74 -3.01 6.94
CA ASP A 330 -31.27 -4.28 6.43
C ASP A 330 -30.41 -4.74 5.25
N TRP A 331 -30.04 -6.02 5.26
CA TRP A 331 -29.24 -6.63 4.22
C TRP A 331 -29.87 -6.48 2.83
N ASP A 332 -31.20 -6.51 2.74
CA ASP A 332 -31.92 -6.48 1.46
C ASP A 332 -32.30 -5.06 1.00
N ASP A 333 -32.16 -4.04 1.85
CA ASP A 333 -32.46 -2.64 1.52
C ASP A 333 -31.24 -1.95 0.88
N THR A 334 -31.02 -2.20 -0.40
CA THR A 334 -29.87 -1.63 -1.14
C THR A 334 -29.90 -0.12 -1.28
N ASP A 335 -31.06 0.52 -1.09
CA ASP A 335 -31.18 1.99 -1.15
C ASP A 335 -30.63 2.64 0.14
N ALA A 336 -30.68 1.92 1.26
CA ALA A 336 -30.09 2.35 2.53
C ALA A 336 -28.59 2.01 2.65
N LEU A 337 -28.09 1.06 1.86
CA LEU A 337 -26.68 0.65 1.89
C LEU A 337 -25.75 1.68 1.23
N MET A 338 -24.57 1.81 1.83
CA MET A 338 -23.48 2.62 1.29
C MET A 338 -22.66 1.79 0.29
N TYR A 339 -22.41 2.37 -0.87
CA TYR A 339 -21.57 1.81 -1.93
C TYR A 339 -20.09 2.06 -1.68
N SER A 340 -19.23 1.10 -2.03
CA SER A 340 -17.77 1.19 -1.98
C SER A 340 -17.21 1.64 -3.33
N ASP A 341 -16.85 2.92 -3.46
CA ASP A 341 -16.38 3.49 -4.72
C ASP A 341 -14.86 3.37 -4.90
N HIS A 342 -14.46 2.47 -5.80
CA HIS A 342 -13.05 2.18 -6.12
C HIS A 342 -12.57 2.79 -7.45
N ARG A 343 -13.34 3.66 -8.11
CA ARG A 343 -12.99 4.17 -9.46
C ARG A 343 -11.65 4.89 -9.55
N PHE A 344 -11.22 5.57 -8.49
CA PHE A 344 -10.03 6.43 -8.50
C PHE A 344 -9.12 6.16 -7.29
N VAL A 345 -8.89 4.89 -6.97
CA VAL A 345 -7.98 4.50 -5.89
C VAL A 345 -6.55 4.95 -6.25
N PRO A 346 -5.93 5.84 -5.44
CA PRO A 346 -4.56 6.23 -5.67
C PRO A 346 -3.58 5.25 -5.02
N SER A 347 -2.35 5.24 -5.51
CA SER A 347 -1.23 4.53 -4.91
C SER A 347 -0.01 5.45 -4.82
N ALA A 348 0.89 5.16 -3.88
CA ALA A 348 2.16 5.87 -3.76
C ALA A 348 3.27 4.92 -3.30
N VAL A 349 4.49 5.17 -3.79
CA VAL A 349 5.72 4.48 -3.40
C VAL A 349 6.69 5.51 -2.85
N PHE A 350 7.07 5.36 -1.59
CA PHE A 350 7.94 6.29 -0.89
C PHE A 350 9.42 5.89 -1.08
N THR A 351 9.82 5.84 -2.35
CA THR A 351 11.21 5.65 -2.77
C THR A 351 11.82 7.00 -3.15
N ASP A 352 13.04 7.00 -3.68
CA ASP A 352 13.72 8.20 -4.16
C ASP A 352 14.06 8.06 -5.66
N PRO A 353 13.37 8.79 -6.56
CA PRO A 353 12.29 9.76 -6.29
C PRO A 353 10.95 9.12 -5.86
N GLN A 354 10.09 9.86 -5.14
CA GLN A 354 8.75 9.35 -4.77
C GLN A 354 7.88 9.11 -6.02
N ILE A 355 6.95 8.16 -5.96
CA ILE A 355 6.02 7.86 -7.05
C ILE A 355 4.59 7.92 -6.54
N ALA A 356 3.67 8.44 -7.36
CA ALA A 356 2.24 8.42 -7.10
C ALA A 356 1.44 8.22 -8.38
N CYS A 357 0.42 7.36 -8.32
CA CYS A 357 -0.40 7.01 -9.50
C CYS A 357 -1.88 6.99 -9.13
N VAL A 358 -2.76 7.35 -10.06
CA VAL A 358 -4.21 7.13 -9.98
C VAL A 358 -4.79 6.92 -11.37
N GLY A 359 -5.83 6.08 -11.47
CA GLY A 359 -6.54 5.82 -12.72
C GLY A 359 -5.76 4.89 -13.66
N LEU A 360 -6.08 4.99 -14.95
CA LEU A 360 -5.55 4.11 -15.99
C LEU A 360 -4.10 4.47 -16.34
N THR A 361 -3.26 3.46 -16.57
CA THR A 361 -2.04 3.61 -17.35
C THR A 361 -2.36 3.94 -18.81
N GLU A 362 -1.37 4.42 -19.56
CA GLU A 362 -1.57 4.71 -20.98
C GLU A 362 -1.99 3.45 -21.76
N ASN A 363 -1.36 2.31 -21.45
CA ASN A 363 -1.67 1.03 -22.09
C ASN A 363 -3.09 0.56 -21.78
N GLU A 364 -3.52 0.65 -20.52
CA GLU A 364 -4.89 0.30 -20.13
C GLU A 364 -5.92 1.20 -20.80
N ALA A 365 -5.66 2.51 -20.87
CA ALA A 365 -6.57 3.46 -21.52
C ALA A 365 -6.72 3.15 -23.03
N ARG A 366 -5.62 2.82 -23.72
CA ARG A 366 -5.65 2.39 -25.12
C ARG A 366 -6.35 1.05 -25.30
N ALA A 367 -6.08 0.07 -24.43
CA ALA A 367 -6.71 -1.25 -24.47
C ALA A 367 -8.23 -1.19 -24.22
N ALA A 368 -8.68 -0.26 -23.38
CA ALA A 368 -10.08 0.03 -23.14
C ALA A 368 -10.77 0.80 -24.30
N GLY A 369 -10.03 1.19 -25.35
CA GLY A 369 -10.57 1.84 -26.55
C GLY A 369 -10.76 3.34 -26.44
N TYR A 370 -10.21 4.00 -25.41
CA TYR A 370 -10.28 5.45 -25.28
C TYR A 370 -9.42 6.14 -26.35
N LYS A 371 -9.95 7.23 -26.92
CA LYS A 371 -9.14 8.21 -27.65
C LYS A 371 -8.51 9.14 -26.63
N ILE A 372 -7.19 9.10 -26.50
CA ILE A 372 -6.47 9.80 -25.43
C ILE A 372 -5.46 10.79 -25.97
N ASN A 373 -5.31 11.91 -25.25
CA ASN A 373 -4.16 12.78 -25.30
C ASN A 373 -3.29 12.50 -24.07
N VAL A 374 -1.98 12.45 -24.27
CA VAL A 374 -1.00 12.15 -23.21
C VAL A 374 0.07 13.22 -23.21
N LYS A 375 0.44 13.68 -22.00
CA LYS A 375 1.51 14.66 -21.81
C LYS A 375 2.38 14.23 -20.65
N VAL A 376 3.67 14.11 -20.92
CA VAL A 376 4.73 14.05 -19.92
C VAL A 376 5.31 15.46 -19.79
N GLN A 377 5.35 15.95 -18.56
CA GLN A 377 5.90 17.24 -18.17
C GLN A 377 6.98 17.00 -17.13
N ASP A 378 8.21 17.39 -17.42
CA ASP A 378 9.32 17.18 -16.49
C ASP A 378 9.28 18.26 -15.39
N TYR A 379 9.75 17.93 -14.19
CA TYR A 379 9.85 18.89 -13.09
C TYR A 379 10.81 20.02 -13.46
N SER A 380 11.87 19.72 -14.21
CA SER A 380 12.85 20.67 -14.76
C SER A 380 12.27 21.69 -15.73
N ASP A 381 11.02 21.54 -16.16
CA ASP A 381 10.36 22.51 -17.04
C ASP A 381 9.67 23.65 -16.27
N VAL A 382 9.63 23.61 -14.93
CA VAL A 382 9.04 24.67 -14.10
C VAL A 382 10.06 25.32 -13.17
N ALA A 383 9.81 26.59 -12.81
CA ALA A 383 10.74 27.39 -12.02
C ALA A 383 11.11 26.76 -10.66
N TYR A 384 10.16 26.09 -10.00
CA TYR A 384 10.46 25.39 -8.75
C TYR A 384 11.36 24.16 -8.96
N GLY A 385 11.24 23.47 -10.10
CA GLY A 385 12.15 22.38 -10.46
C GLY A 385 13.58 22.88 -10.70
N TRP A 386 13.75 24.08 -11.26
CA TRP A 386 15.07 24.72 -11.37
C TRP A 386 15.69 24.98 -10.00
N ALA A 387 14.90 25.47 -9.05
CA ALA A 387 15.36 25.71 -7.69
C ALA A 387 15.80 24.41 -6.98
N MET A 388 15.21 23.27 -7.33
CA MET A 388 15.60 21.96 -6.82
C MET A 388 16.74 21.30 -7.62
N GLU A 389 17.17 21.89 -8.73
CA GLU A 389 18.03 21.26 -9.74
C GLU A 389 17.52 19.85 -10.13
N ASP A 390 16.20 19.71 -10.26
CA ASP A 390 15.59 18.42 -10.57
C ASP A 390 15.95 17.99 -12.00
N SER A 391 16.33 16.72 -12.15
CA SER A 391 16.70 16.10 -13.44
C SER A 391 16.01 14.75 -13.68
N THR A 392 15.06 14.37 -12.81
CA THR A 392 14.48 13.01 -12.81
C THR A 392 12.97 13.00 -12.72
N GLY A 393 12.38 14.00 -12.08
CA GLY A 393 10.95 14.07 -11.81
C GLY A 393 10.12 14.43 -13.03
N PHE A 394 8.92 13.89 -13.10
CA PHE A 394 7.92 14.18 -14.12
C PHE A 394 6.49 13.95 -13.63
N ALA A 395 5.54 14.58 -14.30
CA ALA A 395 4.12 14.23 -14.25
C ALA A 395 3.65 13.80 -15.65
N LYS A 396 3.03 12.62 -15.73
CA LYS A 396 2.36 12.11 -16.93
C LYS A 396 0.86 12.13 -16.71
N LEU A 397 0.14 12.87 -17.55
CA LEU A 397 -1.31 12.97 -17.51
C LEU A 397 -1.92 12.37 -18.76
N ILE A 398 -3.04 11.65 -18.59
CA ILE A 398 -3.80 10.98 -19.63
C ILE A 398 -5.22 11.52 -19.61
N VAL A 399 -5.66 12.11 -20.71
CA VAL A 399 -6.97 12.77 -20.84
C VAL A 399 -7.74 12.20 -22.02
N GLU A 400 -9.03 11.94 -21.83
CA GLU A 400 -9.93 11.55 -22.92
C GLU A 400 -10.16 12.74 -23.88
N GLN A 401 -9.95 12.52 -25.17
CA GLN A 401 -9.98 13.58 -26.19
C GLN A 401 -11.34 14.28 -26.29
N ASP A 402 -12.44 13.53 -26.24
CA ASP A 402 -13.77 14.07 -26.51
C ASP A 402 -14.38 14.77 -25.28
N SER A 403 -14.16 14.24 -24.08
CA SER A 403 -14.77 14.76 -22.84
C SER A 403 -13.84 15.69 -22.04
N GLY A 404 -12.53 15.63 -22.29
CA GLY A 404 -11.53 16.30 -21.46
C GLY A 404 -11.37 15.70 -20.06
N LYS A 405 -11.99 14.56 -19.76
CA LYS A 405 -11.84 13.90 -18.45
C LYS A 405 -10.43 13.34 -18.29
N ILE A 406 -9.88 13.52 -17.10
CA ILE A 406 -8.62 12.88 -16.70
C ILE A 406 -8.91 11.39 -16.47
N LEU A 407 -8.24 10.52 -17.23
CA LEU A 407 -8.36 9.07 -17.13
C LEU A 407 -7.28 8.46 -16.24
N GLY A 408 -6.12 9.11 -16.17
CA GLY A 408 -5.01 8.66 -15.35
C GLY A 408 -3.95 9.73 -15.14
N ALA A 409 -3.25 9.62 -14.02
CA ALA A 409 -2.14 10.49 -13.66
C ALA A 409 -1.05 9.69 -12.96
N HIS A 410 0.19 9.91 -13.39
CA HIS A 410 1.38 9.16 -12.97
C HIS A 410 2.50 10.15 -12.73
N ILE A 411 2.91 10.31 -11.48
CA ILE A 411 3.89 11.30 -11.05
C ILE A 411 5.08 10.58 -10.40
N MET A 412 6.29 10.94 -10.79
CA MET A 412 7.52 10.53 -10.13
C MET A 412 8.33 11.79 -9.81
N GLY A 413 8.79 11.97 -8.58
CA GLY A 413 9.52 13.18 -8.19
C GLY A 413 9.25 13.60 -6.75
N TYR A 414 9.89 14.69 -6.33
CA TYR A 414 9.67 15.27 -5.00
C TYR A 414 8.17 15.54 -4.77
N GLN A 415 7.67 15.12 -3.59
CA GLN A 415 6.28 15.29 -3.17
C GLN A 415 5.21 14.71 -4.12
N ALA A 416 5.54 13.70 -4.95
CA ALA A 416 4.56 13.06 -5.85
C ALA A 416 3.28 12.63 -5.13
N SER A 417 3.41 12.05 -3.92
CA SER A 417 2.28 11.61 -3.08
C SER A 417 1.32 12.72 -2.66
N SER A 418 1.78 13.96 -2.59
CA SER A 418 0.97 15.15 -2.31
C SER A 418 0.44 15.78 -3.60
N LEU A 419 1.28 15.87 -4.63
CA LEU A 419 0.94 16.51 -5.90
C LEU A 419 -0.15 15.77 -6.67
N ILE A 420 -0.31 14.46 -6.46
CA ILE A 420 -1.38 13.69 -7.09
C ILE A 420 -2.79 14.06 -6.56
N GLN A 421 -2.90 14.63 -5.36
CA GLN A 421 -4.20 14.82 -4.67
C GLN A 421 -5.20 15.72 -5.42
N PRO A 422 -4.80 16.88 -5.99
CA PRO A 422 -5.70 17.68 -6.82
C PRO A 422 -6.25 16.92 -8.05
N LEU A 423 -5.47 16.00 -8.62
CA LEU A 423 -5.90 15.18 -9.76
C LEU A 423 -6.93 14.13 -9.32
N ILE A 424 -6.72 13.49 -8.17
CA ILE A 424 -7.70 12.58 -7.55
C ILE A 424 -9.01 13.33 -7.29
N GLN A 425 -8.93 14.56 -6.76
CA GLN A 425 -10.10 15.41 -6.54
C GLN A 425 -10.83 15.70 -7.86
N ALA A 426 -10.11 16.15 -8.88
CA ALA A 426 -10.69 16.43 -10.19
C ALA A 426 -11.40 15.21 -10.78
N MET A 427 -10.77 14.03 -10.75
CA MET A 427 -11.36 12.78 -11.22
C MET A 427 -12.61 12.40 -10.42
N SER A 428 -12.56 12.50 -9.09
CA SER A 428 -13.68 12.15 -8.19
C SER A 428 -14.92 13.02 -8.42
N PHE A 429 -14.74 14.29 -8.76
CA PHE A 429 -15.84 15.22 -9.05
C PHE A 429 -16.15 15.35 -10.55
N GLY A 430 -15.48 14.57 -11.41
CA GLY A 430 -15.67 14.62 -12.85
C GLY A 430 -15.27 15.94 -13.51
N LEU A 431 -14.35 16.69 -12.90
CA LEU A 431 -13.84 17.96 -13.40
C LEU A 431 -12.96 17.73 -14.64
N PRO A 432 -13.29 18.29 -15.81
CA PRO A 432 -12.45 18.18 -16.99
C PRO A 432 -11.09 18.85 -16.81
N GLY A 433 -10.03 18.30 -17.41
CA GLY A 433 -8.66 18.77 -17.26
C GLY A 433 -8.47 20.24 -17.68
N GLN A 434 -9.16 20.69 -18.74
CA GLN A 434 -9.13 22.09 -19.18
C GLN A 434 -9.70 23.04 -18.12
N GLU A 435 -10.77 22.62 -17.45
CA GLU A 435 -11.39 23.40 -16.38
C GLU A 435 -10.51 23.40 -15.13
N MET A 436 -9.89 22.27 -14.80
CA MET A 436 -8.92 22.18 -13.71
C MET A 436 -7.71 23.11 -13.93
N ALA A 437 -7.20 23.20 -15.16
CA ALA A 437 -6.06 24.04 -15.50
C ALA A 437 -6.36 25.53 -15.35
N ARG A 438 -7.56 25.99 -15.74
CA ARG A 438 -7.87 27.42 -15.89
C ARG A 438 -8.88 27.98 -14.89
N GLY A 439 -9.62 27.11 -14.21
CA GLY A 439 -10.70 27.48 -13.28
C GLY A 439 -10.23 27.88 -11.88
N GLN A 440 -8.92 27.85 -11.64
CA GLN A 440 -8.31 28.17 -10.35
C GLN A 440 -6.99 28.92 -10.53
N TYR A 441 -6.45 29.45 -9.43
CA TYR A 441 -5.10 30.01 -9.39
C TYR A 441 -4.09 28.94 -8.99
N TRP A 442 -2.94 28.97 -9.65
CA TRP A 442 -1.77 28.16 -9.30
C TRP A 442 -0.73 29.05 -8.62
N ILE A 443 -0.12 28.54 -7.55
CA ILE A 443 0.90 29.28 -6.80
C ILE A 443 2.19 29.28 -7.63
N HIS A 444 2.81 30.45 -7.78
CA HIS A 444 4.07 30.62 -8.51
C HIS A 444 5.16 31.24 -7.63
N PRO A 445 6.40 30.70 -7.64
CA PRO A 445 6.79 29.41 -8.20
C PRO A 445 6.43 28.26 -7.25
N ALA A 446 5.81 27.17 -7.75
CA ALA A 446 5.56 25.95 -6.97
C ALA A 446 5.38 24.71 -7.85
N LEU A 447 5.60 23.51 -7.28
CA LEU A 447 5.47 22.24 -8.01
C LEU A 447 4.09 21.92 -8.62
N PRO A 448 2.94 22.37 -8.07
CA PRO A 448 1.67 22.21 -8.75
C PRO A 448 1.64 22.74 -10.19
N GLU A 449 2.51 23.71 -10.54
CA GLU A 449 2.65 24.22 -11.92
C GLU A 449 3.09 23.13 -12.93
N VAL A 450 3.73 22.03 -12.48
CA VAL A 450 4.04 20.88 -13.36
C VAL A 450 2.73 20.26 -13.88
N ILE A 451 1.71 20.16 -13.02
CA ILE A 451 0.40 19.64 -13.38
C ILE A 451 -0.34 20.64 -14.26
N GLU A 452 -0.31 21.93 -13.90
CA GLU A 452 -0.89 23.00 -14.70
C GLU A 452 -0.36 22.97 -16.13
N ASN A 453 0.96 23.00 -16.30
CA ASN A 453 1.61 23.02 -17.61
C ASN A 453 1.30 21.77 -18.43
N ALA A 454 1.24 20.59 -17.77
CA ALA A 454 0.82 19.36 -18.42
C ALA A 454 -0.64 19.45 -18.94
N LEU A 455 -1.57 19.95 -18.13
CA LEU A 455 -2.97 20.11 -18.52
C LEU A 455 -3.17 21.16 -19.61
N LEU A 456 -2.48 22.31 -19.53
CA LEU A 456 -2.53 23.36 -20.55
C LEU A 456 -2.04 22.86 -21.91
N ALA A 457 -0.97 22.06 -21.92
CA ALA A 457 -0.46 21.44 -23.14
C ALA A 457 -1.43 20.41 -23.74
N LEU A 458 -2.20 19.69 -22.91
CA LEU A 458 -3.17 18.69 -23.36
C LEU A 458 -4.45 19.29 -23.94
N CYS A 459 -4.91 20.39 -23.36
CA CYS A 459 -6.27 20.88 -23.55
C CYS A 459 -6.37 22.11 -24.48
N GLY A 460 -5.23 22.66 -24.92
CA GLY A 460 -5.16 23.77 -25.88
C GLY A 460 -5.77 25.08 -25.35
N GLU A 461 -5.97 26.05 -26.25
CA GLU A 461 -6.75 27.25 -25.94
C GLU A 461 -8.26 26.96 -26.06
N PRO A 462 -9.08 27.37 -25.08
CA PRO A 462 -10.52 27.30 -25.24
C PRO A 462 -10.95 28.24 -26.39
N PRO A 463 -12.01 27.90 -27.14
CA PRO A 463 -12.55 28.83 -28.12
C PRO A 463 -12.94 30.14 -27.45
N TRP A 464 -12.51 31.25 -28.04
CA TRP A 464 -12.91 32.60 -27.62
C TRP A 464 -14.06 33.09 -28.49
N PRO A 465 -15.17 33.61 -27.91
CA PRO A 465 -15.44 33.79 -26.48
C PRO A 465 -15.87 32.49 -25.76
N PRO A 466 -15.75 32.42 -24.42
CA PRO A 466 -16.13 31.23 -23.66
C PRO A 466 -17.59 30.86 -23.91
N SER A 467 -17.89 29.57 -24.07
CA SER A 467 -19.27 29.08 -24.09
C SER A 467 -19.96 29.49 -22.79
N ARG A 468 -21.07 30.24 -22.89
CA ARG A 468 -21.87 30.61 -21.72
C ARG A 468 -22.31 29.31 -21.04
N ARG A 469 -21.87 29.09 -19.79
CA ARG A 469 -22.44 28.04 -18.94
C ARG A 469 -23.92 28.38 -18.73
N HIS A 470 -24.81 27.47 -19.11
CA HIS A 470 -26.25 27.57 -18.85
C HIS A 470 -26.60 27.09 -17.46
#